data_AF-A0A538P582-F1
#
_entry.id   AF-A0A538P582-F1
#
_cell.length_a   1.000
_cell.length_b   1.000
_cell.length_c   1.000
_cell.angle_alpha   90.00
_cell.angle_beta   90.00
_cell.angle_gamma   90.00
#
_symmetry.space_group_name_H-M   'P 1'
#
loop_
_entity.id
_entity.type
_entity.pdbx_description
1 polymer ?
#
loop_
_entity_poly.entity_id
_entity_poly.type
_entity_poly.pdbx_seq_one_letter_code
_entity_poly.pdbx_strand_id
1 'polypeptide(L)'
;MAYVAMNSVAAVVRDRDGVPLFTDRGGKAGICGSAIRELARRAVANLAEQRTGGRDYKIVGLGGILGPRDAVSLMKSGADAVESATGALLNPFLALEVRLRLLQTKVRGATHR
;
A
#
# COMPACT_ATOMS: atom_id res chain seq x y z
N MET A 1 -9.90 1.96 -17.07
CA MET A 1 -8.82 1.01 -16.73
C MET A 1 -8.25 1.36 -15.36
N ALA A 2 -7.79 0.38 -14.57
CA ALA A 2 -7.11 0.61 -13.30
C ALA A 2 -5.83 -0.23 -13.21
N TYR A 3 -4.79 0.31 -12.58
CA TYR A 3 -3.56 -0.41 -12.26
C TYR A 3 -3.43 -0.59 -10.76
N VAL A 4 -3.10 -1.81 -10.33
CA VAL A 4 -2.59 -2.05 -8.98
C VAL A 4 -1.10 -1.73 -8.99
N ALA A 5 -0.68 -0.77 -8.16
CA ALA A 5 0.61 -0.10 -8.33
C ALA A 5 1.82 -1.02 -8.14
N MET A 6 1.69 -2.06 -7.33
CA MET A 6 2.74 -3.05 -7.12
C MET A 6 2.17 -4.36 -6.55
N ASN A 7 3.01 -5.38 -6.48
CA ASN A 7 2.81 -6.59 -5.67
C ASN A 7 3.98 -6.70 -4.66
N SER A 8 4.09 -7.81 -3.94
CA SER A 8 5.23 -8.11 -3.06
C SER A 8 6.58 -7.97 -3.77
N VAL A 9 7.62 -7.63 -3.01
CA VAL A 9 8.99 -7.54 -3.51
C VAL A 9 9.69 -8.87 -3.35
N ALA A 10 10.17 -9.49 -4.43
CA ALA A 10 10.90 -10.75 -4.35
C ALA A 10 12.25 -10.55 -3.65
N ALA A 11 12.53 -11.36 -2.62
CA ALA A 11 13.82 -11.37 -1.93
C ALA A 11 14.22 -12.79 -1.54
N VAL A 12 15.53 -13.02 -1.37
CA VAL A 12 16.02 -14.25 -0.73
C VAL A 12 15.79 -14.12 0.77
N VAL A 13 15.07 -15.07 1.36
CA VAL A 13 14.76 -15.07 2.79
C VAL A 13 15.70 -16.03 3.51
N ARG A 14 16.28 -15.56 4.60
CA ARG A 14 17.12 -16.35 5.50
C ARG A 14 16.59 -16.24 6.91
N ASP A 15 16.81 -17.28 7.71
CA ASP A 15 16.58 -17.22 9.15
C ASP A 15 17.68 -16.40 9.86
N ARG A 16 17.68 -16.44 11.20
CA ARG A 16 18.63 -15.70 12.03
C ARG A 16 20.07 -16.18 11.90
N ASP A 17 20.27 -17.43 11.52
CA ASP A 17 21.59 -18.07 11.37
C ASP A 17 22.08 -17.99 9.91
N GLY A 18 21.30 -17.36 9.03
CA GLY A 18 21.64 -17.19 7.62
C GLY A 18 21.23 -18.37 6.73
N VAL A 19 20.49 -19.34 7.27
CA VAL A 19 20.02 -20.50 6.51
C VAL A 19 18.88 -20.06 5.59
N PRO A 20 18.95 -20.33 4.27
CA PRO A 20 17.86 -19.99 3.36
C PRO A 20 16.55 -20.69 3.72
N LEU A 21 15.47 -19.91 3.74
CA LEU A 21 14.09 -20.42 3.83
C LEU A 21 13.47 -20.52 2.44
N PHE A 22 12.41 -21.32 2.26
CA PHE A 22 11.75 -21.53 0.94
C PHE A 22 12.71 -22.13 -0.11
N THR A 23 13.47 -23.16 0.28
CA THR A 23 14.48 -23.81 -0.56
C THR A 23 13.88 -24.47 -1.81
N ASP A 24 12.63 -24.91 -1.75
CA ASP A 24 11.83 -25.41 -2.88
C ASP A 24 11.63 -24.35 -3.99
N ARG A 25 11.84 -23.06 -3.68
CA ARG A 25 11.69 -21.92 -4.59
C ARG A 25 12.99 -21.13 -4.76
N GLY A 26 14.14 -21.80 -4.59
CA GLY A 26 15.45 -21.17 -4.72
C GLY A 26 15.74 -20.12 -3.64
N GLY A 27 15.11 -20.27 -2.47
CA GLY A 27 15.28 -19.38 -1.33
C GLY A 27 14.46 -18.09 -1.39
N LYS A 28 13.61 -17.91 -2.42
CA LYS A 28 12.94 -16.64 -2.68
C LYS A 28 11.48 -16.63 -2.23
N ALA A 29 11.06 -15.52 -1.65
CA ALA A 29 9.67 -15.24 -1.30
C ALA A 29 9.31 -13.76 -1.54
N GLY A 30 8.01 -13.49 -1.59
CA GLY A 30 7.49 -12.13 -1.68
C GLY A 30 7.48 -11.45 -0.32
N ILE A 31 8.21 -10.35 -0.18
CA ILE A 31 8.20 -9.49 1.00
C ILE A 31 7.00 -8.55 0.91
N CYS A 32 6.20 -8.54 1.97
CA CYS A 32 4.99 -7.73 2.11
C CYS A 32 5.02 -6.95 3.43
N GLY A 33 3.90 -6.31 3.79
CA GLY A 33 3.78 -5.54 5.03
C GLY A 33 4.54 -4.22 5.00
N SER A 34 4.85 -3.69 6.20
CA SER A 34 5.46 -2.36 6.37
C SER A 34 6.82 -2.20 5.70
N ALA A 35 7.55 -3.30 5.50
CA ALA A 35 8.86 -3.31 4.85
C ALA A 35 8.85 -2.71 3.43
N ILE A 36 7.73 -2.83 2.71
CA ILE A 36 7.60 -2.34 1.33
C ILE A 36 6.81 -1.01 1.23
N ARG A 37 6.47 -0.37 2.35
CA ARG A 37 5.60 0.82 2.38
C ARG A 37 6.15 1.97 1.53
N GLU A 38 7.45 2.25 1.64
CA GLU A 38 8.05 3.36 0.89
C GLU A 38 8.16 3.07 -0.61
N LEU A 39 8.39 1.79 -0.97
CA LEU A 39 8.36 1.35 -2.36
C LEU A 39 6.96 1.52 -2.96
N ALA A 40 5.91 1.18 -2.20
CA ALA A 40 4.52 1.40 -2.60
C ALA A 40 4.21 2.87 -2.84
N ARG A 41 4.63 3.73 -1.91
CA ARG A 41 4.45 5.19 -2.03
C ARG A 41 5.10 5.73 -3.29
N ARG A 42 6.33 5.31 -3.59
CA ARG A 42 7.06 5.70 -4.81
C ARG A 42 6.41 5.17 -6.08
N ALA A 43 5.97 3.92 -6.09
CA ALA A 43 5.28 3.32 -7.25
C ALA A 43 3.99 4.08 -7.59
N VAL A 44 3.17 4.39 -6.58
CA VAL A 44 1.95 5.20 -6.74
C VAL A 44 2.28 6.60 -7.25
N ALA A 45 3.28 7.27 -6.68
CA ALA A 45 3.67 8.63 -7.09
C ALA A 45 4.15 8.66 -8.55
N ASN A 46 4.97 7.68 -8.97
CA ASN A 46 5.44 7.59 -10.34
C ASN A 46 4.27 7.39 -11.32
N LEU A 47 3.29 6.54 -11.01
CA LEU A 47 2.09 6.39 -11.84
C LEU A 47 1.27 7.68 -11.86
N ALA A 48 1.10 8.35 -10.73
CA ALA A 48 0.38 9.60 -10.67
C ALA A 48 1.02 10.68 -11.54
N GLU A 49 2.36 10.74 -11.58
CA GLU A 49 3.11 11.64 -12.47
C GLU A 49 2.83 11.34 -13.95
N GLN A 50 2.75 10.07 -14.35
CA GLN A 50 2.47 9.70 -15.75
C GLN A 50 1.06 10.15 -16.23
N ARG A 51 0.12 10.42 -15.33
CA ARG A 51 -1.19 11.01 -15.69
C ARG A 51 -1.07 12.44 -16.21
N THR A 52 -0.07 13.19 -15.74
CA THR A 52 0.17 14.56 -16.21
C THR A 52 0.53 14.60 -17.70
N GLY A 53 1.06 13.50 -18.24
CA GLY A 53 1.30 13.29 -19.67
C GLY A 53 0.06 12.87 -20.49
N GLY A 54 -1.16 13.07 -19.99
CA GLY A 54 -2.41 12.84 -20.73
C GLY A 54 -2.95 11.40 -20.68
N ARG A 55 -2.45 10.55 -19.78
CA ARG A 55 -2.94 9.17 -19.62
C ARG A 55 -4.12 9.11 -18.66
N ASP A 56 -5.20 8.45 -19.06
CA ASP A 56 -6.39 8.25 -18.22
C ASP A 56 -6.47 6.80 -17.69
N TYR A 57 -6.25 6.64 -16.39
CA TYR A 57 -6.43 5.38 -15.67
C TYR A 57 -6.56 5.64 -14.17
N LYS A 58 -7.09 4.67 -13.42
CA LYS A 58 -7.16 4.66 -11.95
C LYS A 58 -5.96 3.94 -11.32
N ILE A 59 -5.56 4.34 -10.12
CA ILE A 59 -4.44 3.76 -9.38
C ILE A 59 -5.00 3.16 -8.09
N VAL A 60 -4.75 1.87 -7.90
CA VAL A 60 -4.99 1.17 -6.64
C VAL A 60 -3.63 1.00 -5.95
N GLY A 61 -3.45 1.69 -4.83
CA GLY A 61 -2.23 1.62 -4.04
C GLY A 61 -2.20 0.40 -3.11
N LEU A 62 -1.13 -0.37 -3.13
CA LEU A 62 -0.92 -1.55 -2.28
C LEU A 62 0.50 -1.54 -1.72
N GLY A 63 0.64 -1.92 -0.44
CA GLY A 63 1.93 -2.16 0.21
C GLY A 63 2.07 -1.42 1.54
N GLY A 64 2.17 -2.18 2.64
CA GLY A 64 2.47 -1.64 3.96
C GLY A 64 1.36 -0.83 4.62
N ILE A 65 0.10 -1.05 4.27
CA ILE A 65 -1.06 -0.41 4.92
C ILE A 65 -1.45 -1.18 6.17
N LEU A 66 -0.96 -0.75 7.33
CA LEU A 66 -1.24 -1.39 8.63
C LEU A 66 -2.18 -0.55 9.51
N GLY A 67 -2.57 0.64 9.05
CA GLY A 67 -3.49 1.52 9.77
C GLY A 67 -4.04 2.66 8.90
N PRO A 68 -4.99 3.46 9.42
CA PRO A 68 -5.61 4.55 8.66
C PRO A 68 -4.65 5.61 8.13
N ARG A 69 -3.56 5.88 8.86
CA ARG A 69 -2.54 6.84 8.44
C ARG A 69 -1.80 6.39 7.18
N ASP A 70 -1.50 5.09 7.08
CA ASP A 70 -0.81 4.51 5.93
C ASP A 70 -1.70 4.59 4.67
N ALA A 71 -2.98 4.25 4.81
CA ALA A 71 -3.96 4.36 3.73
C ALA A 71 -4.07 5.80 3.20
N VAL A 72 -4.22 6.76 4.10
CA VAL A 72 -4.28 8.19 3.74
C VAL A 72 -2.99 8.67 3.09
N SER A 73 -1.83 8.20 3.56
CA SER A 73 -0.52 8.54 2.97
C SER A 73 -0.42 8.06 1.52
N LEU A 74 -0.86 6.83 1.24
CA LEU A 74 -0.86 6.27 -0.11
C LEU A 74 -1.85 7.00 -1.03
N MET A 75 -3.06 7.31 -0.54
CA MET A 75 -4.04 8.13 -1.29
C MET A 75 -3.48 9.51 -1.63
N LYS A 76 -2.81 10.17 -0.66
CA LYS A 76 -2.14 11.47 -0.88
C LYS A 76 -1.01 11.40 -1.91
N SER A 77 -0.45 10.22 -2.16
CA SER A 77 0.59 10.02 -3.19
C SER A 77 0.00 9.88 -4.61
N GLY A 78 -1.33 9.85 -4.75
CA GLY A 78 -2.03 9.84 -6.04
C GLY A 78 -2.91 8.61 -6.28
N ALA A 79 -3.02 7.68 -5.31
CA ALA A 79 -3.91 6.53 -5.43
C ALA A 79 -5.39 6.94 -5.27
N ASP A 80 -6.26 6.41 -6.14
CA ASP A 80 -7.72 6.61 -6.06
C ASP A 80 -8.36 5.65 -5.04
N ALA A 81 -7.77 4.47 -4.88
CA ALA A 81 -8.18 3.46 -3.92
C ALA A 81 -6.95 2.77 -3.32
N VAL A 82 -7.13 2.04 -2.24
CA VAL A 82 -6.04 1.29 -1.59
C VAL A 82 -6.47 -0.10 -1.18
N GLU A 83 -5.52 -1.03 -1.21
CA GLU A 83 -5.68 -2.41 -0.77
C GLU A 83 -4.72 -2.74 0.37
N SER A 84 -5.15 -3.60 1.29
CA SER A 84 -4.31 -4.12 2.36
C SER A 84 -4.47 -5.63 2.49
N ALA A 85 -3.33 -6.34 2.47
CA ALA A 85 -3.27 -7.77 2.77
C ALA A 85 -2.77 -7.98 4.20
N THR A 86 -1.49 -7.67 4.48
CA THR A 86 -0.88 -7.86 5.81
C THR A 86 -1.62 -7.10 6.92
N GLY A 87 -2.10 -5.88 6.65
CA GLY A 87 -2.84 -5.12 7.65
C GLY A 87 -4.20 -5.73 7.96
N ALA A 88 -4.91 -6.20 6.92
CA ALA A 88 -6.20 -6.89 7.09
C ALA A 88 -6.05 -8.24 7.81
N LEU A 89 -4.95 -8.96 7.55
CA LEU A 89 -4.61 -10.20 8.26
C LEU A 89 -4.43 -9.97 9.77
N LEU A 90 -3.81 -8.84 10.15
CA LEU A 90 -3.53 -8.51 11.55
C LEU A 90 -4.68 -7.76 12.25
N ASN A 91 -5.49 -7.01 11.50
CA ASN A 91 -6.62 -6.24 12.02
C ASN A 91 -7.82 -6.36 11.06
N PRO A 92 -8.83 -7.18 11.39
CA PRO A 92 -10.02 -7.34 10.54
C PRO A 92 -10.90 -6.07 10.48
N PHE A 93 -10.73 -5.12 11.42
CA PHE A 93 -11.46 -3.85 11.44
C PHE A 93 -10.75 -2.72 10.68
N LEU A 94 -9.58 -2.97 10.09
CA LEU A 94 -8.75 -1.95 9.43
C LEU A 94 -9.55 -1.10 8.42
N ALA A 95 -10.37 -1.74 7.59
CA ALA A 95 -11.17 -1.03 6.58
C ALA A 95 -12.19 -0.05 7.23
N LEU A 96 -12.80 -0.45 8.35
CA LEU A 96 -13.72 0.41 9.10
C LEU A 96 -12.98 1.60 9.70
N GLU A 97 -11.81 1.39 10.32
CA GLU A 97 -10.99 2.46 10.88
C GLU A 97 -10.53 3.46 9.81
N VAL A 98 -10.11 2.97 8.64
CA VAL A 98 -9.76 3.79 7.48
C VAL A 98 -10.96 4.64 7.06
N ARG A 99 -12.16 4.03 6.96
CA ARG A 99 -13.38 4.74 6.59
C ARG A 99 -13.73 5.84 7.61
N LEU A 100 -13.68 5.53 8.90
CA LEU A 100 -13.94 6.50 9.97
C LEU A 100 -12.95 7.67 9.91
N ARG A 101 -11.66 7.40 9.70
CA ARG A 101 -10.63 8.44 9.54
C ARG A 101 -10.91 9.39 8.37
N LEU A 102 -11.34 8.83 7.23
CA LEU A 102 -11.68 9.62 6.05
C LEU A 102 -12.93 10.50 6.29
N LEU A 103 -13.95 9.97 6.98
CA LEU A 103 -15.15 10.73 7.33
C LEU A 103 -14.84 11.88 8.30
N GLN A 104 -14.04 11.63 9.34
CA GLN A 104 -13.63 12.68 10.29
C GLN A 104 -12.87 13.83 9.61
N THR A 105 -12.04 13.51 8.62
CA THR A 105 -11.28 14.52 7.87
C THR A 105 -12.21 15.39 7.02
N LYS A 106 -13.24 14.79 6.40
CA LYS A 106 -14.26 15.53 5.63
C LYS A 106 -15.07 16.48 6.51
N VAL A 107 -15.52 16.02 7.68
CA VAL A 107 -16.29 16.85 8.63
C VAL A 107 -15.49 18.08 9.06
N ARG A 108 -14.22 17.89 9.50
CA ARG A 108 -13.37 19.01 9.92
C ARG A 108 -13.10 20.02 8.81
N GLY A 109 -12.98 19.58 7.55
CA GLY A 109 -12.78 20.48 6.41
C GLY A 109 -14.02 21.29 6.02
N ALA A 110 -15.22 20.86 6.43
CA ALA A 110 -16.47 21.57 6.19
C ALA A 110 -16.78 22.63 7.26
N THR A 111 -16.28 22.46 8.49
CA THR A 111 -16.52 23.40 9.60
C THR A 111 -15.60 24.63 9.60
N HIS A 112 -14.59 24.67 8.72
CA HIS A 112 -13.63 25.77 8.58
C HIS A 112 -13.78 26.55 7.25
N ARG A 113 -14.94 26.46 6.60
CA ARG A 113 -15.31 27.28 5.44
C ARG A 113 -16.45 28.23 5.80
#